data_AF-A0A6J6C6F1-F1
#
_entry.id   AF-A0A6J6C6F1-F1
#
_cell.length_a   1.000
_cell.length_b   1.000
_cell.length_c   1.000
_cell.angle_alpha   90.00
_cell.angle_beta   90.00
_cell.angle_gamma   90.00
#
_symmetry.space_group_name_H-M   'P 1'
#
loop_
_entity.id
_entity.type
_entity.pdbx_description
1 polymer ?
#
loop_
_entity_poly.entity_id
_entity_poly.type
_entity_poly.pdbx_seq_one_letter_code
_entity_poly.pdbx_strand_id
1 'polypeptide(L)'
;MQEITALIKRHPASQAKVLTELRNLIKQLVPGASEKVFYQMPSFELSGVILLSYQGFQDHSSIFPGPEAIQLLEKDLAKYKTSKGAIQFDKDKLPPASLIKKIVQTRIKLINASYPKSTGEFMEFYDNGYLKAKGKYREGEMHGYWEFFRRDGSIMRSGKLSHGEPIGEWQTHIRS
;
A
#
# COMPACT_ATOMS: atom_id res chain seq x y z
N MET A 1 -15.30 -4.32 5.70
CA MET A 1 -15.33 -5.44 4.72
C MET A 1 -16.68 -5.60 4.01
N GLN A 2 -17.82 -5.71 4.71
CA GLN A 2 -19.15 -5.78 4.09
C GLN A 2 -19.50 -4.48 3.34
N GLU A 3 -19.11 -3.33 3.89
CA GLU A 3 -19.31 -2.01 3.26
C GLU A 3 -18.63 -1.90 1.88
N ILE A 4 -17.36 -2.31 1.76
CA ILE A 4 -16.65 -2.33 0.47
C ILE A 4 -17.36 -3.24 -0.53
N THR A 5 -17.82 -4.41 -0.09
CA THR A 5 -18.62 -5.30 -0.95
C THR A 5 -19.91 -4.62 -1.39
N ALA A 6 -20.59 -3.87 -0.51
CA ALA A 6 -21.78 -3.12 -0.87
C ALA A 6 -21.48 -1.99 -1.87
N LEU A 7 -20.38 -1.26 -1.71
CA LEU A 7 -19.93 -0.24 -2.69
C LEU A 7 -19.71 -0.85 -4.07
N ILE A 8 -19.04 -2.00 -4.14
CA ILE A 8 -18.78 -2.70 -5.40
C ILE A 8 -20.10 -3.16 -6.05
N LYS A 9 -21.05 -3.69 -5.26
CA LYS A 9 -22.34 -4.19 -5.74
C LYS A 9 -23.30 -3.12 -6.26
N ARG A 10 -23.01 -1.83 -6.07
CA ARG A 10 -23.81 -0.73 -6.65
C ARG A 10 -23.59 -0.59 -8.16
N HIS A 11 -22.53 -1.19 -8.69
CA HIS A 11 -22.21 -1.17 -10.12
C HIS A 11 -22.92 -2.29 -10.88
N PRO A 12 -23.08 -2.18 -12.22
CA PRO A 12 -23.55 -3.27 -13.06
C PRO A 12 -22.76 -4.57 -12.81
N ALA A 13 -23.42 -5.72 -12.95
CA ALA A 13 -22.87 -7.01 -12.53
C ALA A 13 -21.48 -7.33 -13.11
N SER A 14 -21.24 -7.02 -14.39
CA SER A 14 -19.94 -7.23 -15.03
C SER A 14 -18.83 -6.34 -14.45
N GLN A 15 -19.13 -5.06 -14.19
CA GLN A 15 -18.19 -4.13 -13.57
C GLN A 15 -17.92 -4.50 -12.10
N ALA A 16 -18.96 -4.88 -11.35
CA ALA A 16 -18.83 -5.35 -9.97
C ALA A 16 -17.93 -6.59 -9.87
N LYS A 17 -18.03 -7.51 -10.85
CA LYS A 17 -17.14 -8.68 -10.96
C LYS A 17 -15.68 -8.24 -11.12
N VAL A 18 -15.39 -7.33 -12.05
CA VAL A 18 -14.01 -6.84 -12.28
C VAL A 18 -13.43 -6.10 -11.08
N LEU A 19 -14.22 -5.24 -10.42
CA LEU A 19 -13.79 -4.57 -9.19
C LEU A 19 -13.52 -5.56 -8.04
N THR A 20 -14.27 -6.67 -7.99
CA THR A 20 -14.04 -7.76 -7.03
C THR A 20 -12.76 -8.54 -7.37
N GLU A 21 -12.51 -8.83 -8.65
CA GLU A 21 -11.27 -9.47 -9.11
C GLU A 21 -10.04 -8.60 -8.82
N LEU A 22 -10.11 -7.30 -9.09
CA LEU A 22 -9.07 -6.32 -8.75
C LEU A 22 -8.76 -6.34 -7.25
N ARG A 23 -9.79 -6.26 -6.42
CA ARG A 23 -9.68 -6.33 -4.95
C ARG A 23 -8.97 -7.60 -4.51
N ASN A 24 -9.39 -8.76 -5.01
CA ASN A 24 -8.83 -10.05 -4.63
C ASN A 24 -7.37 -10.17 -5.03
N LEU A 25 -7.02 -9.71 -6.24
CA LEU A 25 -5.63 -9.69 -6.71
C LEU A 25 -4.75 -8.80 -5.83
N ILE A 26 -5.21 -7.59 -5.47
CA ILE A 26 -4.44 -6.71 -4.59
C ILE A 26 -4.25 -7.36 -3.20
N LYS A 27 -5.28 -7.99 -2.63
CA LYS A 27 -5.16 -8.72 -1.35
C LYS A 27 -4.11 -9.83 -1.41
N GLN A 28 -4.02 -10.55 -2.54
CA GLN A 28 -3.00 -11.58 -2.74
C GLN A 28 -1.59 -10.99 -2.87
N LEU A 29 -1.46 -9.85 -3.56
CA LEU A 29 -0.17 -9.19 -3.76
C LEU A 29 0.37 -8.55 -2.48
N VAL A 30 -0.52 -7.98 -1.64
CA VAL A 30 -0.16 -7.25 -0.43
C VAL A 30 -0.98 -7.70 0.79
N PRO A 31 -0.76 -8.93 1.29
CA PRO A 31 -1.47 -9.44 2.46
C PRO A 31 -1.26 -8.61 3.74
N GLY A 32 -0.22 -7.79 3.81
CA GLY A 32 -0.01 -6.85 4.92
C GLY A 32 -0.85 -5.57 4.86
N ALA A 33 -1.56 -5.32 3.76
CA ALA A 33 -2.45 -4.17 3.63
C ALA A 33 -3.84 -4.45 4.22
N SER A 34 -4.41 -3.45 4.88
CA SER A 34 -5.81 -3.47 5.32
C SER A 34 -6.72 -2.79 4.30
N GLU A 35 -8.01 -3.14 4.33
CA GLU A 35 -9.02 -2.51 3.48
C GLU A 35 -9.81 -1.46 4.26
N LYS A 36 -10.09 -0.32 3.62
CA LYS A 36 -10.95 0.74 4.19
C LYS A 36 -11.77 1.44 3.12
N VAL A 37 -12.78 2.17 3.56
CA VAL A 37 -13.44 3.20 2.74
C VAL A 37 -12.71 4.52 2.97
N PHE A 38 -12.26 5.17 1.89
CA PHE A 38 -11.58 6.46 1.93
C PHE A 38 -12.12 7.33 0.81
N TYR A 39 -12.58 8.54 1.13
CA TYR A 39 -13.37 9.37 0.22
C TYR A 39 -14.47 8.59 -0.52
N GLN A 40 -15.22 7.77 0.21
CA GLN A 40 -16.29 6.90 -0.31
C GLN A 40 -15.84 5.81 -1.30
N MET A 41 -14.54 5.61 -1.51
CA MET A 41 -13.98 4.60 -2.40
C MET A 41 -13.38 3.43 -1.60
N PRO A 42 -13.52 2.19 -2.11
CA PRO A 42 -12.69 1.07 -1.68
C PRO A 42 -11.19 1.40 -1.80
N SER A 43 -10.45 1.17 -0.72
CA SER A 43 -9.03 1.53 -0.63
C SER A 43 -8.22 0.52 0.17
N PHE A 44 -6.94 0.42 -0.15
CA PHE A 44 -5.95 -0.34 0.62
C PHE A 44 -5.03 0.61 1.39
N GLU A 45 -4.66 0.23 2.60
CA GLU A 45 -3.87 1.04 3.53
C GLU A 45 -2.73 0.21 4.15
N LEU A 46 -1.56 0.85 4.33
CA LEU A 46 -0.39 0.32 5.04
C LEU A 46 -0.18 1.14 6.31
N SER A 47 -0.55 0.58 7.46
CA SER A 47 -0.33 1.20 8.79
C SER A 47 -0.69 2.70 8.85
N GLY A 48 -1.87 3.08 8.32
CA GLY A 48 -2.32 4.49 8.31
C GLY A 48 -2.02 5.27 7.02
N VAL A 49 -1.26 4.69 6.08
CA VAL A 49 -0.90 5.32 4.81
C VAL A 49 -1.68 4.70 3.65
N ILE A 50 -2.42 5.50 2.89
CA ILE A 50 -3.15 5.01 1.71
C ILE A 50 -2.16 4.48 0.66
N LEU A 51 -2.28 3.19 0.37
CA LEU A 51 -1.59 2.53 -0.73
C LEU A 51 -2.23 3.01 -2.04
N LEU A 52 -3.48 2.62 -2.28
CA LEU A 52 -4.24 3.03 -3.46
C LEU A 52 -5.75 2.90 -3.20
N SER A 53 -6.53 3.59 -4.03
CA SER A 53 -7.99 3.44 -4.09
C SER A 53 -8.41 2.89 -5.45
N TYR A 54 -9.64 2.39 -5.57
CA TYR A 54 -10.22 1.99 -6.85
C TYR A 54 -11.73 2.20 -6.85
N GLN A 55 -12.30 2.49 -8.02
CA GLN A 55 -13.73 2.84 -8.15
C GLN A 55 -14.27 2.54 -9.56
N GLY A 56 -15.53 2.14 -9.65
CA GLY A 56 -16.27 2.07 -10.91
C GLY A 56 -16.94 3.40 -11.26
N PHE A 57 -16.98 3.73 -12.54
CA PHE A 57 -17.70 4.87 -13.12
C PHE A 57 -18.64 4.38 -14.23
N GLN A 58 -19.44 5.30 -14.81
CA GLN A 58 -20.43 4.96 -15.84
C GLN A 58 -19.83 4.19 -17.02
N ASP A 59 -18.69 4.64 -17.55
CA ASP A 59 -18.09 4.08 -18.78
C ASP A 59 -16.77 3.34 -18.57
N HIS A 60 -16.17 3.44 -17.38
CA HIS A 60 -14.85 2.88 -17.10
C HIS A 60 -14.72 2.53 -15.61
N SER A 61 -13.63 1.85 -15.27
CA SER A 61 -13.18 1.69 -13.89
C SER A 61 -11.82 2.36 -13.73
N SER A 62 -11.47 2.77 -12.51
CA SER A 62 -10.19 3.44 -12.25
C SER A 62 -9.44 2.87 -11.05
N ILE A 63 -8.11 2.89 -11.13
CA ILE A 63 -7.19 2.74 -10.00
C ILE A 63 -6.57 4.11 -9.72
N PHE A 64 -6.43 4.45 -8.44
CA PHE A 64 -5.87 5.72 -7.97
C PHE A 64 -4.59 5.48 -7.15
N PRO A 65 -3.42 5.37 -7.79
CA PRO A 65 -2.15 5.12 -7.10
C PRO A 65 -1.40 6.41 -6.71
N GLY A 66 -1.96 7.58 -7.02
CA GLY A 66 -1.31 8.88 -6.82
C GLY A 66 -0.45 9.33 -8.02
N PRO A 67 -0.11 10.63 -8.09
CA PRO A 67 0.57 11.24 -9.24
C PRO A 67 1.97 10.68 -9.51
N GLU A 68 2.78 10.48 -8.48
CA GLU A 68 4.16 10.04 -8.63
C GLU A 68 4.22 8.63 -9.22
N ALA A 69 3.27 7.77 -8.86
CA ALA A 69 3.19 6.41 -9.41
C ALA A 69 2.83 6.43 -10.91
N ILE A 70 1.94 7.33 -11.33
CA ILE A 70 1.57 7.49 -12.74
C ILE A 70 2.78 7.99 -13.54
N GLN A 71 3.51 8.98 -13.01
CA GLN A 71 4.71 9.52 -13.65
C GLN A 71 5.79 8.45 -13.84
N LEU A 72 6.06 7.64 -12.82
CA LEU A 72 7.07 6.57 -12.89
C LEU A 72 6.68 5.42 -13.83
N LEU A 73 5.39 5.23 -14.09
CA LEU A 73 4.85 4.15 -14.92
C LEU A 73 4.36 4.62 -16.29
N GLU A 74 4.72 5.81 -16.72
CA GLU A 74 4.24 6.43 -17.97
C GLU A 74 4.32 5.47 -19.18
N LYS A 75 5.48 4.81 -19.36
CA LYS A 75 5.70 3.85 -20.45
C LYS A 75 4.82 2.60 -20.34
N ASP A 76 4.64 2.07 -19.13
CA ASP A 76 3.78 0.90 -18.88
C ASP A 76 2.29 1.24 -19.08
N LEU A 77 1.93 2.52 -18.94
CA LEU A 77 0.57 3.03 -19.01
C LEU A 77 0.19 3.62 -20.37
N ALA A 78 1.06 3.57 -21.37
CA ALA A 78 0.87 4.22 -22.67
C ALA A 78 -0.45 3.89 -23.40
N LYS A 79 -1.04 2.72 -23.13
CA LYS A 79 -2.33 2.28 -23.72
C LYS A 79 -3.56 2.63 -22.87
N TYR A 80 -3.37 3.24 -21.70
CA TYR A 80 -4.44 3.59 -20.77
C TYR A 80 -4.62 5.11 -20.75
N LYS A 81 -5.87 5.54 -20.59
CA LYS A 81 -6.15 6.94 -20.31
C LYS A 81 -5.79 7.23 -18.85
N THR A 82 -4.95 8.23 -18.63
CA THR A 82 -4.52 8.65 -17.29
C THR A 82 -4.90 10.10 -17.02
N SER A 83 -4.95 10.45 -15.74
CA SER A 83 -5.01 11.83 -15.25
C SER A 83 -3.92 12.03 -14.19
N LYS A 84 -3.90 13.17 -13.50
CA LYS A 84 -2.95 13.41 -12.40
C LYS A 84 -2.98 12.33 -11.32
N GLY A 85 -4.11 11.64 -11.10
CA GLY A 85 -4.21 10.66 -10.00
C GLY A 85 -4.94 9.37 -10.34
N ALA A 86 -5.39 9.19 -11.59
CA ALA A 86 -6.21 8.05 -11.99
C ALA A 86 -5.65 7.35 -13.22
N ILE A 87 -5.75 6.03 -13.21
CA ILE A 87 -5.54 5.16 -14.37
C ILE A 87 -6.91 4.58 -14.73
N GLN A 88 -7.46 5.00 -15.87
CA GLN A 88 -8.74 4.51 -16.37
C GLN A 88 -8.52 3.24 -17.20
N PHE A 89 -9.36 2.24 -16.97
CA PHE A 89 -9.39 1.00 -17.73
C PHE A 89 -10.85 0.61 -18.03
N ASP A 90 -11.02 -0.28 -18.99
CA ASP A 90 -12.33 -0.78 -19.43
C ASP A 90 -13.21 -1.19 -18.24
N LYS A 91 -14.47 -0.78 -18.26
CA LYS A 91 -15.41 -0.98 -17.14
C LYS A 91 -15.51 -2.42 -16.66
N ASP A 92 -15.37 -3.38 -17.58
CA ASP A 92 -15.59 -4.81 -17.40
C ASP A 92 -14.40 -5.66 -17.88
N LYS A 93 -13.21 -5.06 -17.98
CA LYS A 93 -11.98 -5.81 -18.29
C LYS A 93 -10.80 -5.34 -17.46
N LEU A 94 -10.30 -6.25 -16.63
CA LEU A 94 -9.17 -5.99 -15.73
C LEU A 94 -7.87 -5.74 -16.52
N PRO A 95 -7.02 -4.78 -16.10
CA PRO A 95 -5.66 -4.69 -16.61
C PRO A 95 -4.86 -5.99 -16.36
N PRO A 96 -3.79 -6.27 -17.13
CA PRO A 96 -2.94 -7.42 -16.86
C PRO A 96 -2.45 -7.45 -15.42
N ALA A 97 -2.46 -8.62 -14.78
CA ALA A 97 -2.04 -8.77 -13.39
C ALA A 97 -0.60 -8.29 -13.14
N SER A 98 0.28 -8.42 -14.15
CA SER A 98 1.64 -7.90 -14.12
C SER A 98 1.70 -6.37 -13.98
N LEU A 99 0.79 -5.64 -14.64
CA LEU A 99 0.70 -4.18 -14.52
C LEU A 99 0.17 -3.78 -13.14
N ILE A 100 -0.87 -4.48 -12.63
CA ILE A 100 -1.40 -4.23 -11.28
C ILE A 100 -0.32 -4.44 -10.22
N LYS A 101 0.47 -5.51 -10.36
CA LYS A 101 1.64 -5.77 -9.50
C LYS A 101 2.66 -4.63 -9.57
N LYS A 102 3.01 -4.16 -10.77
CA LYS A 102 3.91 -3.00 -10.93
C LYS A 102 3.38 -1.74 -10.25
N ILE A 103 2.09 -1.44 -10.40
CA ILE A 103 1.44 -0.29 -9.75
C ILE A 103 1.57 -0.38 -8.23
N VAL A 104 1.18 -1.52 -7.65
CA VAL A 104 1.24 -1.76 -6.20
C VAL A 104 2.68 -1.63 -5.68
N GLN A 105 3.64 -2.29 -6.33
CA GLN A 105 5.04 -2.27 -5.91
C GLN A 105 5.68 -0.88 -6.05
N THR A 106 5.35 -0.14 -7.11
CA THR A 106 5.82 1.24 -7.30
C THR A 106 5.30 2.12 -6.19
N ARG A 107 4.05 1.94 -5.79
CA ARG A 107 3.45 2.73 -4.73
C ARG A 107 4.03 2.42 -3.35
N ILE A 108 4.34 1.16 -3.04
CA ILE A 108 5.08 0.80 -1.82
C ILE A 108 6.47 1.47 -1.80
N LYS A 109 7.20 1.43 -2.91
CA LYS A 109 8.51 2.09 -3.01
C LYS A 109 8.42 3.59 -2.75
N LEU A 110 7.43 4.26 -3.33
CA LEU A 110 7.17 5.68 -3.09
C LEU A 110 6.82 5.96 -1.62
N ILE A 111 6.02 5.11 -0.98
CA ILE A 111 5.71 5.23 0.45
C ILE A 111 6.98 5.10 1.28
N ASN A 112 7.80 4.07 1.04
CA ASN A 112 9.07 3.89 1.75
C ASN A 112 10.02 5.08 1.55
N ALA A 113 10.13 5.59 0.32
CA ALA A 113 10.96 6.75 -0.01
C ALA A 113 10.45 8.06 0.62
N SER A 114 9.20 8.09 1.10
CA SER A 114 8.63 9.23 1.80
C SER A 114 8.97 9.27 3.30
N TYR A 115 9.76 8.31 3.79
CA TYR A 115 10.27 8.24 5.15
C TYR A 115 11.79 8.48 5.20
N PRO A 116 12.33 9.02 6.31
CA PRO A 116 11.59 9.48 7.49
C PRO A 116 10.72 10.71 7.18
N LYS A 117 9.62 10.89 7.93
CA LYS A 117 8.85 12.13 7.90
C LYS A 117 9.66 13.25 8.53
N SER A 118 9.32 14.49 8.23
CA SER A 118 9.93 15.67 8.86
C SER A 118 9.76 15.68 10.40
N THR A 119 8.75 14.98 10.92
CA THR A 119 8.52 14.74 12.35
C THR A 119 9.52 13.76 12.99
N GLY A 120 10.37 13.13 12.18
CA GLY A 120 11.26 12.03 12.56
C GLY A 120 10.59 10.66 12.52
N GLU A 121 9.28 10.55 12.34
CA GLU A 121 8.61 9.25 12.26
C GLU A 121 9.14 8.43 11.08
N PHE A 122 9.36 7.14 11.30
CA PHE A 122 9.86 6.24 10.28
C PHE A 122 9.03 4.96 10.23
N MET A 123 8.63 4.59 9.02
CA MET A 123 8.11 3.27 8.70
C MET A 123 8.72 2.80 7.37
N GLU A 124 9.06 1.53 7.29
CA GLU A 124 9.46 0.87 6.06
C GLU A 124 8.60 -0.38 5.88
N PHE A 125 8.14 -0.65 4.67
CA PHE A 125 7.31 -1.80 4.33
C PHE A 125 8.03 -2.74 3.36
N TYR A 126 7.80 -4.04 3.50
CA TYR A 126 8.11 -5.01 2.46
C TYR A 126 7.18 -4.85 1.24
N ASP A 127 7.58 -5.44 0.11
CA ASP A 127 6.80 -5.43 -1.12
C ASP A 127 5.43 -6.14 -1.04
N ASN A 128 5.22 -6.96 -0.01
CA ASN A 128 3.94 -7.60 0.31
C ASN A 128 3.09 -6.81 1.32
N GLY A 129 3.49 -5.56 1.61
CA GLY A 129 2.73 -4.63 2.45
C GLY A 129 2.93 -4.82 3.95
N TYR A 130 3.60 -5.88 4.43
CA TYR A 130 3.91 -5.97 5.85
C TYR A 130 4.95 -4.93 6.24
N LEU A 131 4.80 -4.38 7.44
CA LEU A 131 5.80 -3.51 8.04
C LEU A 131 7.12 -4.29 8.17
N LYS A 132 8.23 -3.62 7.90
CA LYS A 132 9.60 -4.11 8.02
C LYS A 132 10.29 -3.48 9.22
N ALA A 133 10.11 -2.18 9.40
CA ALA A 133 10.61 -1.45 10.54
C ALA A 133 9.71 -0.26 10.86
N LYS A 134 9.60 0.10 12.13
CA LYS A 134 9.09 1.40 12.56
C LYS A 134 9.86 1.92 13.76
N GLY A 135 9.93 3.23 13.86
CA GLY A 135 10.57 3.93 14.95
C GLY A 135 10.63 5.42 14.68
N LYS A 136 11.59 6.10 15.31
CA LYS A 136 11.79 7.54 15.15
C LYS A 136 13.25 7.86 14.89
N TYR A 137 13.48 8.89 14.10
CA TYR A 137 14.76 9.55 13.92
C TYR A 137 14.79 10.86 14.71
N ARG A 138 15.97 11.18 15.24
CA ARG A 138 16.31 12.47 15.83
C ARG A 138 17.70 12.85 15.33
N GLU A 139 17.85 14.06 14.80
CA GLU A 139 19.15 14.58 14.32
C GLU A 139 19.82 13.66 13.26
N GLY A 140 19.02 12.99 12.43
CA GLY A 140 19.49 12.08 11.38
C GLY A 140 19.80 10.66 11.86
N GLU A 141 19.67 10.38 13.16
CA GLU A 141 19.98 9.09 13.76
C GLU A 141 18.74 8.40 14.33
N MET A 142 18.74 7.07 14.33
CA MET A 142 17.68 6.28 14.93
C MET A 142 17.63 6.51 16.45
N HIS A 143 16.46 6.84 16.98
CA HIS A 143 16.27 7.22 18.37
C HIS A 143 14.94 6.71 18.93
N GLY A 144 14.89 6.40 20.22
CA GLY A 144 13.70 5.93 20.92
C GLY A 144 13.42 4.44 20.68
N TYR A 145 12.17 4.04 20.78
CA TYR A 145 11.77 2.64 20.64
C TYR A 145 11.64 2.25 19.17
N TRP A 146 12.20 1.09 18.83
CA TRP A 146 12.23 0.54 17.48
C TRP A 146 11.68 -0.88 17.47
N GLU A 147 10.94 -1.18 16.41
CA GLU A 147 10.39 -2.50 16.14
C GLU A 147 10.76 -2.92 14.72
N PHE A 148 11.31 -4.12 14.59
CA PHE A 148 11.65 -4.76 13.33
C PHE A 148 10.79 -6.00 13.16
N PHE A 149 10.35 -6.23 11.92
CA PHE A 149 9.36 -7.24 11.60
C PHE A 149 9.86 -8.12 10.46
N ARG A 150 9.39 -9.36 10.45
CA ARG A 150 9.61 -10.31 9.36
C ARG A 150 8.62 -10.07 8.24
N ARG A 151 8.91 -10.70 7.09
CA ARG A 151 8.08 -10.60 5.88
C ARG A 151 6.69 -11.22 6.03
N ASP A 152 6.41 -11.97 7.09
CA ASP A 152 5.08 -12.49 7.44
C ASP A 152 4.31 -11.57 8.40
N GLY A 153 4.88 -10.43 8.79
CA GLY A 153 4.31 -9.50 9.76
C GLY A 153 4.63 -9.81 11.23
N SER A 154 5.26 -10.95 11.54
CA SER A 154 5.68 -11.27 12.91
C SER A 154 6.79 -10.33 13.38
N ILE A 155 6.73 -9.91 14.65
CA ILE A 155 7.81 -9.12 15.25
C ILE A 155 9.08 -9.97 15.30
N MET A 156 10.18 -9.41 14.83
CA MET A 156 11.50 -10.03 14.83
C MET A 156 12.28 -9.60 16.06
N ARG A 157 12.34 -8.29 16.27
CA ARG A 157 13.16 -7.69 17.32
C ARG A 157 12.62 -6.31 17.71
N SER A 158 12.71 -5.97 18.98
CA SER A 158 12.39 -4.63 19.46
C SER A 158 13.29 -4.20 20.61
N GLY A 159 13.43 -2.88 20.78
CA GLY A 159 14.31 -2.30 21.79
C GLY A 159 14.49 -0.80 21.59
N LYS A 160 15.30 -0.18 22.44
CA LYS A 160 15.57 1.25 22.38
C LYS A 160 16.90 1.51 21.67
N LEU A 161 16.92 2.57 20.87
CA LEU A 161 18.10 3.14 20.24
C LEU A 161 18.33 4.56 20.77
N SER A 162 19.60 4.93 20.94
CA SER A 162 20.01 6.31 21.22
C SER A 162 21.21 6.62 20.34
N HIS A 163 21.08 7.64 19.48
CA HIS A 163 22.13 8.02 18.53
C HIS A 163 22.58 6.85 17.65
N GLY A 164 21.61 6.07 17.13
CA GLY A 164 21.88 4.89 16.31
C GLY A 164 22.33 3.65 17.09
N GLU A 165 22.68 3.78 18.37
CA GLU A 165 23.23 2.68 19.15
C GLU A 165 22.18 1.96 20.01
N PRO A 166 22.19 0.61 20.05
CA PRO A 166 21.36 -0.20 20.94
C PRO A 166 21.56 0.17 22.42
N ILE A 167 20.47 0.50 23.12
CA ILE A 167 20.51 0.74 24.56
C ILE A 167 19.50 -0.14 25.30
N GLY A 168 19.91 -0.64 26.46
CA GLY A 168 19.10 -1.53 27.30
C GLY A 168 18.87 -2.91 26.69
N GLU A 169 17.88 -3.61 27.23
CA GLU A 169 17.55 -4.95 26.77
C GLU A 169 16.81 -4.93 25.43
N TRP A 170 17.18 -5.87 24.56
CA TRP A 170 16.52 -6.10 23.29
C TRP A 170 15.77 -7.41 23.33
N GLN A 171 14.51 -7.37 22.93
CA GLN A 171 13.68 -8.56 22.81
C GLN A 171 13.82 -9.11 21.40
N THR A 172 14.27 -10.37 21.30
CA THR A 172 14.27 -11.12 20.05
C THR A 172 13.18 -12.18 20.14
N HIS A 173 12.24 -12.14 19.20
CA HIS A 173 11.10 -13.05 19.21
C HIS A 173 11.38 -14.19 18.25
N ILE A 174 11.51 -15.41 18.75
CA ILE A 174 11.72 -16.61 17.92
C ILE A 174 10.41 -16.97 17.21
N ARG A 175 10.48 -17.47 15.97
CA ARG A 175 9.30 -18.04 15.30
C ARG A 175 8.87 -19.30 16.04
N SER A 176 7.61 -19.36 16.48
CA SER A 176 6.94 -20.60 16.85
C SER A 176 6.58 -21.40 15.61
#